data_AF-A0A067P2T0-F1
#
_entry.id   AF-A0A067P2T0-F1
#
_cell.length_a   1.000
_cell.length_b   1.000
_cell.length_c   1.000
_cell.angle_alpha   90.00
_cell.angle_beta   90.00
_cell.angle_gamma   90.00
#
_symmetry.space_group_name_H-M   'P 1'
#
loop_
_entity.id
_entity.type
_entity.pdbx_description
1 polymer ?
#
loop_
_entity_poly.entity_id
_entity_poly.type
_entity_poly.pdbx_seq_one_letter_code
_entity_poly.pdbx_strand_id
1 'polypeptide(L)'
;MSISGGGESDADIIGWLNCLQSAREVTLDLTGLVRGHRQQTFIEYFSSEAVGSSGQPEPCKFPLMRRLTICGLQSSPSVIEALVSMVRSRCRLHSPESSSSLETPTTLLFASFGKHFTIQLEPRLRDCVAAGLTLHFHCEVAIYESM
;
A
#
# COMPACT_ATOMS: atom_id res chain seq x y z
N MET A 1 -6.69 -7.02 -11.13
CA MET A 1 -7.43 -8.08 -10.42
C MET A 1 -8.13 -7.38 -9.28
N SER A 2 -9.46 -7.36 -9.26
CA SER A 2 -10.25 -6.57 -8.32
C SER A 2 -10.83 -7.48 -7.25
N ILE A 3 -10.76 -7.06 -5.99
CA ILE A 3 -11.33 -7.78 -4.85
C ILE A 3 -12.65 -7.09 -4.53
N SER A 4 -13.78 -7.80 -4.62
CA SER A 4 -15.10 -7.25 -4.30
C SER A 4 -15.66 -7.97 -3.08
N GLY A 5 -15.88 -7.21 -2.00
CA GLY A 5 -16.14 -7.75 -0.67
C GLY A 5 -17.49 -8.44 -0.51
N GLY A 6 -17.45 -9.72 -0.17
CA GLY A 6 -18.60 -10.50 0.29
C GLY A 6 -18.17 -11.75 1.06
N GLY A 7 -17.94 -11.61 2.38
CA GLY A 7 -17.86 -12.75 3.32
C GLY A 7 -16.48 -13.37 3.58
N GLU A 8 -15.42 -12.92 2.92
CA GLU A 8 -14.06 -13.45 3.13
C GLU A 8 -13.46 -12.95 4.45
N SER A 9 -12.83 -13.84 5.22
CA SER A 9 -12.13 -13.44 6.45
C SER A 9 -10.83 -12.71 6.11
N ASP A 10 -10.37 -11.81 6.99
CA ASP A 10 -9.10 -11.09 6.79
C ASP A 10 -7.92 -12.08 6.57
N ALA A 11 -7.99 -13.28 7.17
CA ALA A 11 -7.02 -14.36 6.98
C ALA A 11 -7.05 -14.98 5.57
N ASP A 12 -8.24 -15.11 4.97
CA ASP A 12 -8.38 -15.63 3.59
C ASP A 12 -7.80 -14.63 2.58
N ILE A 13 -8.06 -13.34 2.79
CA ILE A 13 -7.53 -12.27 1.93
C ILE A 13 -5.99 -12.20 2.06
N ILE A 14 -5.45 -12.28 3.28
CA ILE A 14 -4.00 -12.31 3.50
C ILE A 14 -3.37 -13.58 2.89
N GLY A 15 -4.02 -14.74 3.07
CA GLY A 15 -3.60 -16.00 2.46
C GLY A 15 -3.52 -15.89 0.94
N TRP A 16 -4.52 -15.27 0.33
CA TRP A 16 -4.53 -15.00 -1.11
C TRP A 16 -3.46 -13.99 -1.54
N LEU A 17 -3.24 -12.90 -0.79
CA LEU A 17 -2.18 -11.93 -1.08
C LEU A 17 -0.78 -12.56 -1.01
N ASN A 18 -0.56 -13.53 -0.11
CA ASN A 18 0.70 -14.27 -0.06
C ASN A 18 0.96 -15.10 -1.32
N CYS A 19 -0.07 -15.49 -2.07
CA CYS A 19 0.08 -16.18 -3.36
C CYS A 19 0.50 -15.25 -4.50
N LEU A 20 0.46 -13.92 -4.31
CA LEU A 20 0.71 -12.92 -5.35
C LEU A 20 2.10 -12.27 -5.26
N GLN A 21 3.08 -12.90 -4.60
CA GLN A 21 4.41 -12.31 -4.39
C GLN A 21 5.12 -11.87 -5.68
N SER A 22 4.83 -12.48 -6.82
CA SER A 22 5.39 -12.09 -8.12
C SER A 22 4.67 -10.92 -8.80
N ALA A 23 3.57 -10.41 -8.24
CA ALA A 23 2.80 -9.34 -8.83
C ALA A 23 3.61 -8.04 -8.86
N ARG A 24 3.70 -7.44 -10.05
CA ARG A 24 4.35 -6.14 -10.27
C ARG A 24 3.39 -4.97 -10.13
N GLU A 25 2.10 -5.24 -10.33
CA GLU A 25 1.05 -4.24 -10.31
C GLU A 25 -0.08 -4.75 -9.41
N VAL A 26 -0.44 -3.94 -8.43
CA VAL A 26 -1.49 -4.27 -7.46
C VAL A 26 -2.52 -3.16 -7.49
N THR A 27 -3.79 -3.57 -7.56
CA THR A 27 -4.94 -2.67 -7.42
C THR A 27 -5.80 -3.19 -6.29
N LEU A 28 -6.06 -2.34 -5.31
CA LEU A 28 -6.85 -2.65 -4.13
C LEU A 28 -8.08 -1.76 -4.14
N ASP A 29 -9.24 -2.39 -4.12
CA ASP A 29 -10.51 -1.70 -3.92
C ASP A 29 -10.98 -1.99 -2.49
N LEU A 30 -10.94 -0.95 -1.66
CA LEU A 30 -11.33 -1.02 -0.25
C LEU A 30 -12.71 -0.40 0.00
N THR A 31 -13.49 -0.13 -1.06
CA THR A 31 -14.82 0.50 -0.97
C THR A 31 -15.78 -0.29 -0.08
N GLY A 32 -15.70 -1.62 -0.12
CA GLY A 32 -16.52 -2.51 0.72
C GLY A 32 -16.10 -2.58 2.20
N LEU A 33 -14.94 -2.02 2.57
CA LEU A 33 -14.43 -2.04 3.95
C LEU A 33 -14.89 -0.78 4.69
N VAL A 34 -16.11 -0.83 5.21
CA VAL A 34 -16.81 0.30 5.84
C VAL A 34 -16.09 0.88 7.08
N ARG A 35 -15.11 0.19 7.66
CA ARG A 35 -14.37 0.63 8.87
C ARG A 35 -12.91 0.93 8.55
N GLY A 36 -12.48 2.18 8.75
CA GLY A 36 -11.11 2.64 8.50
C GLY A 36 -10.00 1.82 9.20
N HIS A 37 -10.28 1.20 10.36
CA HIS A 37 -9.31 0.31 11.03
C HIS A 37 -8.98 -0.94 10.20
N ARG A 38 -9.94 -1.49 9.44
CA ARG A 38 -9.64 -2.62 8.53
C ARG A 38 -8.81 -2.17 7.33
N GLN A 39 -9.08 -0.97 6.82
CA GLN A 39 -8.31 -0.40 5.70
C GLN A 39 -6.84 -0.20 6.07
N GLN A 40 -6.55 0.28 7.29
CA GLN A 40 -5.19 0.41 7.81
C GLN A 40 -4.42 -0.92 7.75
N THR A 41 -5.01 -2.01 8.25
CA THR A 41 -4.37 -3.33 8.25
C THR A 41 -4.00 -3.80 6.84
N PHE A 42 -4.88 -3.58 5.86
CA PHE A 42 -4.57 -3.92 4.46
C PHE A 42 -3.48 -3.05 3.86
N ILE A 43 -3.41 -1.76 4.21
CA ILE A 43 -2.32 -0.88 3.74
C ILE A 43 -0.99 -1.32 4.35
N GLU A 44 -0.98 -1.59 5.66
CA GLU A 44 0.20 -2.02 6.41
C GLU A 44 0.73 -3.38 5.93
N TYR A 45 -0.12 -4.23 5.36
CA TYR A 45 0.31 -5.47 4.72
C TYR A 45 1.34 -5.24 3.59
N PHE A 46 1.27 -4.08 2.93
CA PHE A 46 2.24 -3.70 1.90
C PHE A 46 3.47 -2.99 2.47
N SER A 47 3.53 -2.73 3.77
CA SER A 47 4.75 -2.25 4.45
C SER A 47 5.70 -3.42 4.74
N SER A 48 7.01 -3.14 4.76
CA SER A 48 8.04 -4.17 4.98
C SER A 48 8.36 -4.43 6.45
N GLU A 49 7.63 -3.82 7.40
CA GLU A 49 8.07 -3.66 8.80
C GLU A 49 7.46 -4.67 9.79
N ALA A 50 7.05 -5.85 9.34
CA ALA A 50 6.74 -6.92 10.27
C ALA A 50 8.05 -7.53 10.80
N VAL A 51 8.45 -7.18 12.03
CA VAL A 51 9.41 -7.98 12.79
C VAL A 51 8.67 -9.29 13.12
N GLY A 52 9.07 -10.39 12.49
CA GLY A 52 8.45 -11.68 12.75
C GLY A 52 8.56 -12.03 14.24
N SER A 53 7.63 -12.86 14.75
CA SER A 53 7.67 -13.36 16.14
C SER A 53 8.98 -14.08 16.52
N SER A 54 9.82 -14.41 15.54
CA SER A 54 11.16 -15.01 15.69
C SER A 54 12.29 -13.99 15.85
N GLY A 55 12.02 -12.69 15.82
CA GLY A 55 13.05 -11.64 15.80
C GLY A 55 13.82 -11.55 14.47
N GLN A 56 13.42 -12.31 13.45
CA GLN A 56 13.95 -12.18 12.09
C GLN A 56 13.07 -11.24 11.27
N PRO A 57 13.67 -10.43 10.37
CA PRO A 57 12.89 -9.62 9.43
C PRO A 57 12.07 -10.56 8.54
N GLU A 58 10.75 -10.36 8.48
CA GLU A 58 9.93 -11.10 7.54
C GLU A 58 10.33 -10.74 6.10
N PRO A 59 10.25 -11.71 5.15
CA PRO A 59 10.49 -11.42 3.75
C PRO A 59 9.53 -10.34 3.25
N CYS A 60 10.07 -9.38 2.48
CA CYS A 60 9.30 -8.28 1.92
C CYS A 60 8.13 -8.84 1.11
N LYS A 61 6.88 -8.59 1.54
CA LYS A 61 5.70 -8.97 0.77
C LYS A 61 5.76 -8.28 -0.59
N PHE A 62 5.43 -8.94 -1.69
CA PHE A 62 5.50 -8.34 -3.03
C PHE A 62 6.87 -7.68 -3.37
N PRO A 63 7.98 -8.42 -3.39
CA PRO A 63 9.31 -7.85 -3.64
C PRO A 63 9.46 -7.27 -5.06
N LEU A 64 8.55 -7.61 -5.98
CA LEU A 64 8.57 -7.16 -7.38
C LEU A 64 7.57 -6.05 -7.69
N MET A 65 6.77 -5.59 -6.71
CA MET A 65 5.75 -4.57 -6.94
C MET A 65 6.36 -3.23 -7.30
N ARG A 66 5.94 -2.70 -8.45
CA ARG A 66 6.33 -1.38 -8.99
C ARG A 66 5.18 -0.40 -9.04
N ARG A 67 3.95 -0.90 -9.11
CA ARG A 67 2.74 -0.10 -9.27
C ARG A 67 1.70 -0.50 -8.24
N LEU A 68 1.19 0.47 -7.50
CA LEU A 68 0.12 0.29 -6.54
C LEU A 68 -0.99 1.30 -6.80
N THR A 69 -2.23 0.84 -6.83
CA THR A 69 -3.42 1.69 -6.87
C THR A 69 -4.34 1.27 -5.74
N ILE A 70 -4.79 2.22 -4.92
CA ILE A 70 -5.75 1.96 -3.85
C ILE A 70 -6.95 2.89 -4.01
N CYS A 71 -8.14 2.30 -4.03
CA CYS A 71 -9.43 2.98 -4.15
C CYS A 71 -10.31 2.67 -2.92
N GLY A 72 -11.34 3.48 -2.70
CA GLY A 72 -12.36 3.28 -1.67
C GLY A 72 -11.86 3.60 -0.25
N LEU A 73 -10.80 4.38 -0.14
CA LEU A 73 -10.17 4.72 1.14
C LEU A 73 -10.98 5.77 1.89
N GLN A 74 -11.18 5.57 3.19
CA GLN A 74 -11.73 6.61 4.06
C GLN A 74 -10.60 7.50 4.58
N SER A 75 -10.72 8.81 4.38
CA SER A 75 -9.77 9.78 4.95
C SER A 75 -9.84 9.78 6.47
N SER A 76 -8.82 9.21 7.11
CA SER A 76 -8.61 9.28 8.55
C SER A 76 -7.12 9.41 8.86
N PRO A 77 -6.73 9.99 10.02
CA PRO A 77 -5.32 10.13 10.39
C PRO A 77 -4.54 8.82 10.28
N SER A 78 -5.10 7.71 10.79
CA SER A 78 -4.44 6.40 10.76
C SER A 78 -4.23 5.88 9.33
N VAL A 79 -5.21 6.05 8.44
CA VAL A 79 -5.07 5.67 7.02
C VAL A 79 -3.98 6.49 6.34
N ILE A 80 -3.93 7.79 6.60
CA ILE A 80 -2.91 8.68 6.01
C ILE A 80 -1.51 8.27 6.48
N GLU A 81 -1.33 8.03 7.78
CA GLU A 81 -0.04 7.56 8.33
C GLU A 81 0.38 6.23 7.72
N ALA A 82 -0.56 5.27 7.60
CA ALA A 82 -0.29 3.98 6.99
C ALA A 82 0.14 4.11 5.52
N LEU A 83 -0.53 4.96 4.74
CA LEU A 83 -0.17 5.21 3.34
C LEU A 83 1.23 5.82 3.22
N VAL A 84 1.53 6.82 4.05
CA VAL A 84 2.84 7.49 4.03
C VAL A 84 3.94 6.52 4.42
N SER A 85 3.75 5.76 5.50
CA SER A 85 4.70 4.74 5.96
C SER A 85 4.94 3.69 4.89
N MET A 86 3.87 3.11 4.33
CA MET A 86 3.94 2.11 3.28
C MET A 86 4.69 2.62 2.05
N VAL A 87 4.34 3.80 1.53
CA VAL A 87 5.01 4.36 0.35
C VAL A 87 6.49 4.63 0.65
N ARG A 88 6.83 5.23 1.79
CA ARG A 88 8.23 5.50 2.15
C ARG A 88 9.05 4.22 2.29
N SER A 89 8.50 3.19 2.94
CA SER A 89 9.15 1.90 3.06
C SER A 89 9.49 1.28 1.70
N ARG A 90 8.65 1.53 0.69
CA ARG A 90 8.79 1.01 -0.67
C ARG A 90 9.59 1.89 -1.62
N CYS A 91 9.71 3.18 -1.34
CA CYS A 91 10.50 4.10 -2.16
C CYS A 91 12.01 3.98 -1.90
N ARG A 92 12.42 3.25 -0.84
CA ARG A 92 13.83 3.07 -0.45
C ARG A 92 14.62 4.37 -0.61
N LEU A 93 14.19 5.40 0.11
CA LEU A 93 15.05 6.54 0.39
C LEU A 93 16.23 5.98 1.17
N HIS A 94 17.36 5.83 0.49
CA HIS A 94 18.58 5.26 1.04
C HIS A 94 18.90 5.91 2.40
N SER A 95 18.75 5.15 3.49
CA SER A 95 19.63 5.37 4.65
C SER A 95 20.97 4.71 4.32
N PRO A 96 22.09 5.43 4.38
CA PRO A 96 23.40 4.96 3.91
C PRO A 96 24.06 3.88 4.77
N GLU A 97 23.34 3.17 5.66
CA GLU A 97 23.96 2.44 6.77
C GLU A 97 23.75 0.93 6.80
N SER A 98 23.21 0.28 5.76
CA SER A 98 23.07 -1.19 5.79
C SER A 98 23.27 -1.84 4.45
N SER A 99 24.53 -1.94 4.08
CA SER A 99 25.06 -2.91 3.11
C SER A 99 25.11 -4.30 3.74
N SER A 100 23.99 -5.04 3.75
CA SER A 100 24.02 -6.51 3.70
C SER A 100 22.63 -7.08 3.37
N SER A 101 22.63 -8.18 2.64
CA SER A 101 21.50 -9.03 2.23
C SER A 101 20.93 -8.81 0.83
N LEU A 102 20.72 -9.95 0.17
CA LEU A 102 20.83 -10.23 -1.26
C LEU A 102 19.50 -10.15 -2.01
N GLU A 103 18.56 -9.36 -1.52
CA GLU A 103 17.30 -9.11 -2.21
C GLU A 103 17.22 -7.62 -2.48
N THR A 104 17.12 -7.26 -3.76
CA THR A 104 16.76 -5.92 -4.19
C THR A 104 15.23 -5.88 -4.21
N PRO A 105 14.52 -5.55 -3.11
CA PRO A 105 13.12 -5.23 -3.22
C PRO A 105 13.01 -4.05 -4.17
N THR A 106 12.14 -4.26 -5.12
CA THR A 106 11.90 -3.37 -6.22
C THR A 106 11.28 -2.10 -5.65
N THR A 107 11.86 -0.96 -5.99
CA THR A 107 11.33 0.35 -5.63
C THR A 107 9.94 0.52 -6.22
N LEU A 108 8.99 1.02 -5.42
CA LEU A 108 7.69 1.43 -5.92
C LEU A 108 7.88 2.63 -6.86
N LEU A 109 7.53 2.46 -8.13
CA LEU A 109 7.70 3.48 -9.18
C LEU A 109 6.43 4.30 -9.39
N PHE A 110 5.27 3.72 -9.06
CA PHE A 110 3.98 4.37 -9.22
C PHE A 110 3.04 4.06 -8.06
N ALA A 111 2.42 5.11 -7.52
CA ALA A 111 1.36 4.99 -6.53
C ALA A 111 0.16 5.84 -6.98
N SER A 112 -1.06 5.30 -6.86
CA SER A 112 -2.27 6.08 -7.08
C SER A 112 -3.31 5.92 -5.98
N PHE A 113 -3.86 7.06 -5.55
CA PHE A 113 -4.82 7.18 -4.47
C PHE A 113 -5.96 8.13 -4.85
N GLY A 114 -7.05 8.11 -4.06
CA GLY A 114 -8.16 9.04 -4.24
C GLY A 114 -7.73 10.51 -4.14
N LYS A 115 -8.30 11.36 -4.99
CA LYS A 115 -7.95 12.79 -5.11
C LYS A 115 -8.10 13.59 -3.82
N HIS A 116 -8.97 13.15 -2.92
CA HIS A 116 -9.15 13.82 -1.63
C HIS A 116 -7.91 13.71 -0.72
N PHE A 117 -6.97 12.79 -0.98
CA PHE A 117 -5.71 12.66 -0.24
C PHE A 117 -4.58 13.59 -0.72
N THR A 118 -4.75 14.29 -1.86
CA THR A 118 -3.66 15.07 -2.48
C THR A 118 -2.98 16.03 -1.51
N ILE A 119 -3.76 16.83 -0.78
CA ILE A 119 -3.24 17.86 0.14
C ILE A 119 -2.43 17.24 1.30
N GLN A 120 -2.74 16.00 1.69
CA GLN A 120 -2.12 15.32 2.82
C GLN A 120 -0.90 14.50 2.40
N LEU A 121 -0.98 13.79 1.27
CA LEU A 121 0.06 12.85 0.84
C LEU A 121 1.16 13.53 0.02
N GLU A 122 0.81 14.43 -0.90
CA GLU A 122 1.78 15.09 -1.77
C GLU A 122 2.92 15.80 -1.00
N PRO A 123 2.65 16.64 0.04
CA PRO A 123 3.73 17.29 0.76
C PRO A 123 4.58 16.32 1.58
N ARG A 124 4.01 15.19 2.03
CA ARG A 124 4.67 14.20 2.89
C ARG A 124 5.52 13.20 2.11
N LEU A 125 5.27 13.04 0.82
CA LEU A 125 5.93 12.09 -0.06
C LEU A 125 6.83 12.76 -1.12
N ARG A 126 7.16 14.05 -0.95
CA ARG A 126 8.02 14.78 -1.91
C ARG A 126 9.40 14.15 -2.07
N ASP A 127 9.95 13.65 -0.98
CA ASP A 127 11.20 12.87 -0.96
C ASP A 127 11.09 11.63 -1.85
N CYS A 128 10.00 10.88 -1.72
CA CYS A 128 9.72 9.72 -2.56
C CYS A 128 9.57 10.09 -4.04
N VAL A 129 8.88 11.19 -4.34
CA VAL A 129 8.74 11.72 -5.71
C VAL A 129 10.09 12.12 -6.28
N ALA A 130 10.93 12.81 -5.50
CA ALA A 130 12.30 13.15 -5.89
C ALA A 130 13.17 11.91 -6.13
N ALA A 131 12.90 10.81 -5.43
CA ALA A 131 13.55 9.51 -5.65
C ALA A 131 12.98 8.72 -6.85
N GLY A 132 12.01 9.27 -7.59
CA GLY A 132 11.47 8.69 -8.82
C GLY A 132 10.08 8.07 -8.70
N LEU A 133 9.40 8.21 -7.56
CA LEU A 133 7.99 7.81 -7.44
C LEU A 133 7.09 8.72 -8.28
N THR A 134 6.29 8.13 -9.15
CA THR A 134 5.16 8.82 -9.79
C THR A 134 3.92 8.69 -8.90
N LEU A 135 3.47 9.81 -8.33
CA LEU A 135 2.26 9.88 -7.51
C LEU A 135 1.08 10.42 -8.33
N HIS A 136 0.00 9.64 -8.43
CA HIS A 136 -1.18 10.01 -9.21
C HIS A 136 -2.45 10.03 -8.35
N PHE A 137 -3.30 11.04 -8.54
CA PHE A 137 -4.52 11.22 -7.77
C PHE A 137 -5.75 11.10 -8.67
N HIS A 138 -6.56 10.05 -8.46
CA HIS A 138 -7.72 9.77 -9.29
C HIS A 138 -9.02 10.24 -8.62
N CYS A 139 -9.99 10.68 -9.43
CA CYS A 139 -11.35 10.91 -8.93
C CYS A 139 -12.01 9.56 -8.67
N GLU A 140 -12.40 9.29 -7.43
CA GLU A 140 -13.34 8.20 -7.16
C GLU A 140 -14.69 8.61 -7.74
N VAL A 141 -15.16 7.86 -8.75
CA VAL A 141 -16.55 7.98 -9.16
C VAL A 141 -17.35 7.39 -8.01
N ALA A 142 -18.00 8.26 -7.23
CA ALA A 142 -18.98 7.82 -6.27
C ALA A 142 -20.09 7.11 -7.06
N ILE A 143 -20.06 5.77 -7.06
CA ILE A 143 -21.21 4.99 -7.44
C ILE A 143 -22.21 5.16 -6.30
N TYR A 144 -22.93 6.27 -6.32
CA TYR A 144 -24.24 6.35 -5.69
C TYR A 144 -25.14 5.43 -6.51
N GLU A 145 -25.13 4.12 -6.22
CA GLU A 145 -26.30 3.32 -6.56
C GLU A 145 -27.45 3.92 -5.77
N SER A 146 -28.35 4.52 -6.54
CA SER A 146 -29.58 5.12 -6.08
C SER A 146 -30.51 4.02 -5.59
N MET A 147 -31.02 4.21 -4.37
CA MET A 147 -32.26 3.64 -3.81
C MET A 147 -32.28 2.15 -3.45
#